data_AF-A0A5R2NAR0-F1
#
_entry.id   AF-A0A5R2NAR0-F1
#
_cell.length_a   1.000
_cell.length_b   1.000
_cell.length_c   1.000
_cell.angle_alpha   90.00
_cell.angle_beta   90.00
_cell.angle_gamma   90.00
#
_symmetry.space_group_name_H-M   'P 1'
#
loop_
_entity.id
_entity.type
_entity.pdbx_description
1 polymer ?
#
loop_
_entity_poly.entity_id
_entity_poly.type
_entity_poly.pdbx_seq_one_letter_code
_entity_poly.pdbx_strand_id
1 'polypeptide(L)'
;VGTSIATQDYGVAILVPLMPFHIVFGGSRLSFVAGIVSVYLVPAVLFIGRISYLEAVSEAPSRSWPAVWIAALLYTPFWAPTLRGMPDVAGCLALTAATYFLWKSKFLTREPVVGGISVGASLWLAFMLRRWYAYAAIGVTLSAAFLGLLQIARDRDLPAFRAAAGGGLCAIFVVTATALNFQLPLIARILGTSYGDLYSGYKTTFGTELGEMGSRLSYVNWLLIIAGLYISIARRNRFSLFCAIASLLTFLIFTRTQDPEPHHSLPMFLWLFPAYAQAIVAIVSVPALKSRWWTAGMAVAAGLAFLGTFFPTGRQL
;
A
#
# COMPACT_ATOMS: atom_id res chain seq x y z
N VAL A 1 5.24 17.24 20.06
CA VAL A 1 5.38 16.53 18.77
C VAL A 1 6.82 16.13 18.49
N GLY A 2 7.79 17.07 18.44
CA GLY A 2 9.19 16.76 18.08
C GLY A 2 9.86 15.68 18.94
N THR A 3 9.71 15.72 20.27
CA THR A 3 10.27 14.69 21.18
C THR A 3 9.71 13.29 20.94
N SER A 4 8.42 13.20 20.61
CA SER A 4 7.74 11.94 20.29
C SER A 4 8.25 11.36 18.96
N ILE A 5 8.40 12.19 17.92
CA ILE A 5 9.00 11.78 16.64
C ILE A 5 10.42 11.23 16.85
N ALA A 6 11.20 11.87 17.71
CA ALA A 6 12.59 11.49 17.95
C ALA A 6 12.77 10.17 18.70
N THR A 7 11.81 9.75 19.54
CA THR A 7 12.07 8.72 20.57
C THR A 7 11.03 7.61 20.66
N GLN A 8 9.80 7.81 20.16
CA GLN A 8 8.70 6.87 20.35
C GLN A 8 8.50 5.98 19.13
N ASP A 9 8.21 4.71 19.41
CA ASP A 9 7.85 3.72 18.40
C ASP A 9 6.49 4.01 17.74
N TYR A 10 5.59 4.66 18.49
CA TYR A 10 4.30 5.16 18.05
C TYR A 10 4.27 6.69 18.22
N GLY A 11 4.77 7.39 17.21
CA GLY A 11 4.85 8.85 17.22
C GLY A 11 3.48 9.53 17.12
N VAL A 12 3.31 10.67 17.80
CA VAL A 12 2.05 11.45 17.78
C VAL A 12 1.80 12.20 16.47
N ALA A 13 2.76 12.26 15.53
CA ALA A 13 2.59 13.05 14.32
C ALA A 13 1.47 12.53 13.41
N ILE A 14 1.18 11.23 13.48
CA ILE A 14 0.03 10.61 12.79
C ILE A 14 -1.33 11.12 13.32
N LEU A 15 -1.35 11.83 14.46
CA LEU A 15 -2.56 12.42 15.01
C LEU A 15 -2.72 13.90 14.61
N VAL A 16 -1.64 14.57 14.19
CA VAL A 16 -1.66 16.01 13.89
C VAL A 16 -2.67 16.35 12.78
N PRO A 17 -2.69 15.64 11.64
CA PRO A 17 -3.71 15.87 10.61
C PRO A 17 -5.15 15.57 11.04
N LEU A 18 -5.34 14.84 12.15
CA LEU A 18 -6.66 14.49 12.69
C LEU A 18 -7.18 15.55 13.68
N MET A 19 -6.33 16.47 14.16
CA MET A 19 -6.70 17.50 15.13
C MET A 19 -7.88 18.38 14.71
N PRO A 20 -8.02 18.82 13.43
CA PRO A 20 -9.19 19.59 13.02
C PRO A 20 -10.52 18.86 13.27
N PHE A 21 -10.56 17.54 13.10
CA PHE A 21 -11.77 16.75 13.40
C PHE A 21 -12.06 16.71 14.89
N HIS A 22 -11.03 16.58 15.72
CA HIS A 22 -11.17 16.64 17.17
C HIS A 22 -11.72 18.00 17.64
N ILE A 23 -11.24 19.10 17.06
CA ILE A 23 -11.66 20.46 17.43
C ILE A 23 -13.12 20.71 17.01
N VAL A 24 -13.50 20.29 15.80
CA VAL A 24 -14.84 20.58 15.23
C VAL A 24 -15.91 19.60 15.74
N PHE A 25 -15.61 18.31 15.84
CA PHE A 25 -16.57 17.25 16.16
C PHE A 25 -16.37 16.64 17.56
N GLY A 26 -15.40 17.15 18.33
CA GLY A 26 -15.12 16.73 19.71
C GLY A 26 -14.25 15.47 19.85
N GLY A 27 -14.05 15.04 21.09
CA GLY A 27 -13.19 13.90 21.48
C GLY A 27 -13.84 12.52 21.41
N SER A 28 -14.93 12.35 20.66
CA SER A 28 -15.60 11.04 20.56
C SER A 28 -14.81 10.05 19.70
N ARG A 29 -14.98 8.74 19.97
CA ARG A 29 -14.39 7.68 19.12
C ARG A 29 -14.87 7.78 17.67
N LEU A 30 -16.13 8.18 17.45
CA LEU A 30 -16.69 8.36 16.12
C LEU A 30 -16.00 9.51 15.37
N SER A 31 -15.81 10.66 16.02
CA SER A 31 -15.08 11.81 15.46
C SER A 31 -13.66 11.41 15.06
N PHE A 32 -12.96 10.66 15.91
CA PHE A 32 -11.61 10.17 15.63
C PHE A 32 -11.56 9.23 14.42
N VAL A 33 -12.44 8.21 14.36
CA VAL A 33 -12.51 7.29 13.22
C VAL A 33 -12.92 8.00 11.94
N ALA A 34 -13.88 8.93 12.00
CA ALA A 34 -14.27 9.75 10.85
C ALA A 34 -13.08 10.58 10.33
N GLY A 35 -12.28 11.16 11.24
CA GLY A 35 -11.04 11.83 10.87
C GLY A 35 -10.05 10.91 10.15
N ILE A 36 -9.81 9.70 10.66
CA ILE A 36 -8.93 8.72 9.97
C ILE A 36 -9.46 8.42 8.57
N VAL A 37 -10.77 8.19 8.44
CA VAL A 37 -11.40 7.87 7.17
C VAL A 37 -11.22 9.01 6.16
N SER A 38 -11.54 10.25 6.57
CA SER A 38 -11.49 11.41 5.68
C SER A 38 -10.08 11.87 5.33
N VAL A 39 -9.15 11.85 6.29
CA VAL A 39 -7.79 12.39 6.12
C VAL A 39 -6.82 11.36 5.52
N TYR A 40 -7.02 10.08 5.80
CA TYR A 40 -6.07 9.04 5.39
C TYR A 40 -6.69 8.00 4.46
N LEU A 41 -7.77 7.34 4.86
CA LEU A 41 -8.32 6.22 4.09
C LEU A 41 -8.79 6.67 2.71
N VAL A 42 -9.69 7.66 2.64
CA VAL A 42 -10.29 8.13 1.39
C VAL A 42 -9.21 8.63 0.41
N PRO A 43 -8.26 9.49 0.81
CA PRO A 43 -7.17 9.89 -0.08
C PRO A 43 -6.31 8.71 -0.54
N ALA A 44 -5.97 7.78 0.35
CA ALA A 44 -5.13 6.63 0.00
C ALA A 44 -5.83 5.72 -1.03
N VAL A 45 -7.10 5.35 -0.80
CA VAL A 45 -7.85 4.45 -1.70
C VAL A 45 -8.15 5.09 -3.05
N LEU A 46 -8.47 6.39 -3.07
CA LEU A 46 -8.69 7.11 -4.33
C LEU A 46 -7.39 7.24 -5.13
N PHE A 47 -6.26 7.47 -4.45
CA PHE A 47 -4.97 7.59 -5.14
C PHE A 47 -4.53 6.25 -5.76
N ILE A 48 -4.50 5.17 -4.97
CA ILE A 48 -4.15 3.85 -5.51
C ILE A 48 -5.18 3.38 -6.54
N GLY A 49 -6.46 3.67 -6.33
CA GLY A 49 -7.55 3.38 -7.25
C GLY A 49 -7.37 4.07 -8.61
N ARG A 50 -7.02 5.37 -8.60
CA ARG A 50 -6.76 6.14 -9.82
C ARG A 50 -5.57 5.60 -10.58
N ILE A 51 -4.42 5.40 -9.94
CA ILE A 51 -3.23 4.90 -10.66
C ILE A 51 -3.46 3.47 -11.19
N SER A 52 -4.14 2.63 -10.42
CA SER A 52 -4.47 1.27 -10.84
C SER A 52 -5.42 1.23 -12.03
N TYR A 53 -6.43 2.12 -12.06
CA TYR A 53 -7.33 2.26 -13.20
C TYR A 53 -6.58 2.70 -14.47
N LEU A 54 -5.73 3.73 -14.36
CA LEU A 54 -4.97 4.24 -15.49
C LEU A 54 -4.05 3.17 -16.10
N GLU A 55 -3.47 2.32 -15.26
CA GLU A 55 -2.62 1.21 -15.72
C GLU A 55 -3.44 -0.01 -16.17
N ALA A 56 -4.72 -0.12 -15.81
CA ALA A 56 -5.58 -1.24 -16.20
C ALA A 56 -6.33 -1.03 -17.51
N VAL A 57 -6.64 0.21 -17.86
CA VAL A 57 -7.28 0.53 -19.13
C VAL A 57 -6.24 0.48 -20.25
N SER A 58 -6.40 -0.50 -21.15
CA SER A 58 -5.74 -0.49 -22.47
C SER A 58 -6.24 0.69 -23.30
N GLU A 59 -5.50 1.11 -24.34
CA GLU A 59 -5.69 2.29 -25.21
C GLU A 59 -7.13 2.73 -25.58
N ALA A 60 -8.14 1.86 -25.47
CA ALA A 60 -9.54 2.22 -25.64
C ALA A 60 -10.18 2.83 -24.36
N PRO A 61 -10.85 3.99 -24.44
CA PRO A 61 -11.49 4.62 -23.30
C PRO A 61 -12.62 3.74 -22.73
N SER A 62 -12.44 3.25 -21.50
CA SER A 62 -13.43 2.47 -20.77
C SER A 62 -14.04 3.30 -19.63
N ARG A 63 -15.37 3.32 -19.51
CA ARG A 63 -16.09 3.98 -18.40
C ARG A 63 -16.04 3.16 -17.09
N SER A 64 -15.05 2.28 -16.92
CA SER A 64 -14.91 1.40 -15.75
C SER A 64 -14.32 2.09 -14.50
N TRP A 65 -13.95 3.38 -14.58
CA TRP A 65 -13.38 4.11 -13.45
C TRP A 65 -14.27 4.11 -12.18
N PRO A 66 -15.62 4.23 -12.26
CA PRO A 66 -16.45 4.21 -11.05
C PRO A 66 -16.40 2.83 -10.36
N ALA A 67 -16.34 1.75 -11.15
CA ALA A 67 -16.25 0.40 -10.62
C ALA A 67 -14.95 0.19 -9.83
N VAL A 68 -13.81 0.66 -10.37
CA VAL A 68 -12.52 0.59 -9.68
C VAL A 68 -12.51 1.43 -8.41
N TRP A 69 -13.12 2.62 -8.42
CA TRP A 69 -13.19 3.47 -7.24
C TRP A 69 -14.09 2.91 -6.15
N ILE A 70 -15.26 2.39 -6.51
CA ILE A 70 -16.16 1.69 -5.58
C ILE A 70 -15.43 0.49 -4.99
N ALA A 71 -14.72 -0.28 -5.82
CA ALA A 71 -13.96 -1.43 -5.37
C ALA A 71 -12.78 -1.05 -4.45
N ALA A 72 -12.08 0.05 -4.73
CA ALA A 72 -11.04 0.59 -3.85
C ALA A 72 -11.61 1.02 -2.50
N LEU A 73 -12.75 1.71 -2.53
CA LEU A 73 -13.43 2.17 -1.34
C LEU A 73 -14.03 1.01 -0.54
N LEU A 74 -14.48 -0.08 -1.17
CA LEU A 74 -15.04 -1.24 -0.47
C LEU A 74 -14.00 -2.34 -0.20
N TYR A 75 -12.72 -2.03 -0.36
CA TYR A 75 -11.67 -3.01 -0.14
C TYR A 75 -11.46 -3.26 1.37
N THR A 76 -11.97 -4.40 1.84
CA THR A 76 -12.09 -4.74 3.27
C THR A 76 -10.77 -4.65 4.06
N PRO A 77 -9.57 -4.97 3.52
CA PRO A 77 -8.34 -4.91 4.31
C PRO A 77 -7.99 -3.50 4.81
N PHE A 78 -8.45 -2.45 4.13
CA PHE A 78 -8.21 -1.07 4.59
C PHE A 78 -9.17 -0.64 5.70
N TRP A 79 -10.40 -1.16 5.70
CA TRP A 79 -11.40 -0.81 6.69
C TRP A 79 -11.21 -1.52 8.02
N ALA A 80 -10.78 -2.78 8.02
CA ALA A 80 -10.61 -3.56 9.25
C ALA A 80 -9.76 -2.86 10.33
N PRO A 81 -8.55 -2.35 10.06
CA PRO A 81 -7.78 -1.57 11.03
C PRO A 81 -8.38 -0.16 11.25
N THR A 82 -8.89 0.49 10.20
CA THR A 82 -9.43 1.85 10.28
C THR A 82 -10.62 1.93 11.24
N LEU A 83 -11.58 1.00 11.15
CA LEU A 83 -12.76 0.95 12.03
C LEU A 83 -12.41 0.59 13.48
N ARG A 84 -11.26 -0.06 13.71
CA ARG A 84 -10.70 -0.27 15.06
C ARG A 84 -10.11 1.01 15.65
N GLY A 85 -9.95 2.07 14.85
CA GLY A 85 -9.32 3.33 15.27
C GLY A 85 -7.81 3.32 15.09
N MET A 86 -7.27 2.43 14.26
CA MET A 86 -5.83 2.40 13.94
C MET A 86 -5.57 3.38 12.78
N PRO A 87 -4.83 4.49 12.98
CA PRO A 87 -4.58 5.47 11.93
C PRO A 87 -3.51 5.02 10.92
N ASP A 88 -3.02 3.78 11.03
CA ASP A 88 -1.91 3.22 10.27
C ASP A 88 -2.05 3.38 8.74
N VAL A 89 -3.28 3.42 8.20
CA VAL A 89 -3.55 3.68 6.77
C VAL A 89 -2.93 5.00 6.25
N ALA A 90 -2.56 5.93 7.13
CA ALA A 90 -1.79 7.12 6.77
C ALA A 90 -0.50 6.79 6.01
N GLY A 91 0.21 5.72 6.39
CA GLY A 91 1.44 5.30 5.70
C GLY A 91 1.17 4.74 4.31
N CYS A 92 -0.02 4.18 4.04
CA CYS A 92 -0.40 3.74 2.69
C CYS A 92 -0.48 4.90 1.69
N LEU A 93 -0.89 6.09 2.13
CA LEU A 93 -0.89 7.28 1.28
C LEU A 93 0.52 7.64 0.83
N ALA A 94 1.46 7.66 1.79
CA ALA A 94 2.88 7.93 1.53
C ALA A 94 3.51 6.84 0.64
N LEU A 95 3.21 5.55 0.88
CA LEU A 95 3.69 4.46 0.02
C LEU A 95 3.10 4.50 -1.39
N THR A 96 1.85 4.92 -1.54
CA THR A 96 1.23 5.12 -2.86
C THR A 96 1.94 6.25 -3.61
N ALA A 97 2.28 7.34 -2.93
CA ALA A 97 3.08 8.42 -3.50
C ALA A 97 4.47 7.94 -3.95
N ALA A 98 5.19 7.19 -3.11
CA ALA A 98 6.48 6.60 -3.46
C ALA A 98 6.38 5.68 -4.69
N THR A 99 5.36 4.82 -4.72
CA THR A 99 5.04 3.92 -5.84
C THR A 99 4.79 4.70 -7.12
N TYR A 100 3.98 5.77 -7.05
CA TYR A 100 3.70 6.64 -8.19
C TYR A 100 4.96 7.32 -8.73
N PHE A 101 5.80 7.90 -7.86
CA PHE A 101 7.02 8.57 -8.30
C PHE A 101 8.05 7.59 -8.89
N LEU A 102 8.23 6.41 -8.29
CA LEU A 102 9.06 5.34 -8.86
C LEU A 102 8.55 4.92 -10.25
N TRP A 103 7.24 4.72 -10.39
CA TRP A 103 6.66 4.29 -11.65
C TRP A 103 6.76 5.36 -12.74
N LYS A 104 6.36 6.61 -12.43
CA LYS A 104 6.37 7.74 -13.38
C LYS A 104 7.78 8.08 -13.88
N SER A 105 8.78 8.00 -13.00
CA SER A 105 10.19 8.21 -13.32
C SER A 105 10.84 7.05 -14.06
N LYS A 106 10.08 5.98 -14.39
CA LYS A 106 10.60 4.72 -14.93
C LYS A 106 11.74 4.17 -14.08
N PHE A 107 11.46 4.00 -12.79
CA PHE A 107 12.42 3.55 -11.79
C PHE A 107 13.65 4.46 -11.69
N LEU A 108 13.41 5.77 -11.61
CA LEU A 108 14.43 6.81 -11.47
C LEU A 108 15.39 6.94 -12.67
N THR A 109 15.10 6.29 -13.80
CA THR A 109 15.87 6.50 -15.04
C THR A 109 15.55 7.85 -15.69
N ARG A 110 14.35 8.40 -15.43
CA ARG A 110 13.93 9.74 -15.83
C ARG A 110 13.79 10.64 -14.61
N GLU A 111 14.25 11.88 -14.72
CA GLU A 111 14.21 12.87 -13.63
C GLU A 111 14.77 12.31 -12.30
N PRO A 112 15.98 11.72 -12.29
CA PRO A 112 16.49 10.93 -11.18
C PRO A 112 16.54 11.70 -9.86
N VAL A 113 16.90 12.99 -9.90
CA VAL A 113 17.05 13.81 -8.69
C VAL A 113 15.69 14.12 -8.07
N VAL A 114 14.76 14.68 -8.84
CA VAL A 114 13.42 15.05 -8.35
C VAL A 114 12.63 13.80 -7.95
N GLY A 115 12.69 12.74 -8.78
CA GLY A 115 12.10 11.45 -8.47
C GLY A 115 12.70 10.84 -7.21
N GLY A 116 14.03 10.82 -7.08
CA GLY A 116 14.74 10.27 -5.93
C GLY A 116 14.41 11.00 -4.64
N ILE A 117 14.41 12.33 -4.65
CA ILE A 117 14.03 13.16 -3.49
C ILE A 117 12.57 12.88 -3.10
N SER A 118 11.65 12.85 -4.08
CA SER A 118 10.22 12.63 -3.83
C SER A 118 9.94 11.24 -3.27
N VAL A 119 10.64 10.21 -3.78
CA VAL A 119 10.57 8.84 -3.27
C VAL A 119 11.14 8.77 -1.87
N GLY A 120 12.35 9.31 -1.64
CA GLY A 120 12.99 9.33 -0.32
C GLY A 120 12.13 10.02 0.74
N ALA A 121 11.57 11.19 0.42
CA ALA A 121 10.66 11.91 1.31
C ALA A 121 9.39 11.10 1.60
N SER A 122 8.82 10.44 0.60
CA SER A 122 7.61 9.61 0.75
C SER A 122 7.88 8.35 1.59
N LEU A 123 9.01 7.67 1.38
CA LEU A 123 9.40 6.50 2.17
C LEU A 123 9.72 6.87 3.62
N TRP A 124 10.44 7.96 3.83
CA TRP A 124 10.67 8.50 5.17
C TRP A 124 9.34 8.87 5.84
N LEU A 125 8.43 9.55 5.14
CA LEU A 125 7.13 9.91 5.69
C LEU A 125 6.33 8.66 6.12
N ALA A 126 6.33 7.59 5.31
CA ALA A 126 5.68 6.33 5.68
C ALA A 126 6.27 5.75 6.98
N PHE A 127 7.61 5.68 7.07
CA PHE A 127 8.33 5.22 8.26
C PHE A 127 8.08 6.11 9.49
N MET A 128 8.10 7.42 9.30
CA MET A 128 7.89 8.44 10.33
C MET A 128 6.48 8.32 10.91
N LEU A 129 5.45 8.13 10.06
CA LEU A 129 4.08 7.93 10.50
C LEU A 129 3.89 6.62 11.27
N ARG A 130 4.49 5.51 10.79
CA ARG A 130 4.61 4.25 11.55
C ARG A 130 5.89 3.50 11.20
N ARG A 131 6.70 3.18 12.22
CA ARG A 131 8.03 2.57 12.08
C ARG A 131 8.06 1.29 11.25
N TRP A 132 7.02 0.47 11.36
CA TRP A 132 6.98 -0.84 10.73
C TRP A 132 6.79 -0.74 9.19
N TYR A 133 6.45 0.44 8.65
CA TYR A 133 6.53 0.68 7.21
C TYR A 133 7.96 0.63 6.65
N ALA A 134 9.00 0.56 7.50
CA ALA A 134 10.37 0.26 7.06
C ALA A 134 10.43 -1.01 6.19
N TYR A 135 9.70 -2.07 6.59
CA TYR A 135 9.67 -3.33 5.82
C TYR A 135 9.07 -3.12 4.42
N ALA A 136 7.99 -2.33 4.32
CA ALA A 136 7.38 -1.98 3.06
C ALA A 136 8.28 -1.09 2.20
N ALA A 137 8.98 -0.12 2.82
CA ALA A 137 9.94 0.74 2.14
C ALA A 137 11.10 -0.06 1.54
N ILE A 138 11.61 -1.06 2.25
CA ILE A 138 12.61 -2.01 1.71
C ILE A 138 12.00 -2.83 0.58
N GLY A 139 10.81 -3.42 0.77
CA GLY A 139 10.13 -4.24 -0.23
C GLY A 139 9.92 -3.52 -1.56
N VAL A 140 9.42 -2.28 -1.55
CA VAL A 140 9.20 -1.49 -2.77
C VAL A 140 10.52 -1.05 -3.42
N THR A 141 11.53 -0.71 -2.63
CA THR A 141 12.85 -0.29 -3.13
C THR A 141 13.55 -1.46 -3.82
N LEU A 142 13.56 -2.64 -3.21
CA LEU A 142 14.11 -3.85 -3.80
C LEU A 142 13.36 -4.25 -5.07
N SER A 143 12.03 -4.14 -5.07
CA SER A 143 11.21 -4.42 -6.26
C SER A 143 11.54 -3.48 -7.42
N ALA A 144 11.72 -2.18 -7.12
CA ALA A 144 12.06 -1.16 -8.11
C ALA A 144 13.49 -1.37 -8.64
N ALA A 145 14.45 -1.67 -7.76
CA ALA A 145 15.81 -1.98 -8.15
C ALA A 145 15.86 -3.22 -9.05
N PHE A 146 15.19 -4.31 -8.66
CA PHE A 146 15.16 -5.55 -9.43
C PHE A 146 14.58 -5.33 -10.84
N LEU A 147 13.39 -4.73 -10.95
CA LEU A 147 12.75 -4.51 -12.25
C LEU A 147 13.45 -3.45 -13.10
N GLY A 148 13.94 -2.38 -12.47
CA GLY A 148 14.73 -1.35 -13.14
C GLY A 148 16.03 -1.91 -13.71
N LEU A 149 16.79 -2.67 -12.92
CA LEU A 149 18.02 -3.33 -13.36
C LEU A 149 17.75 -4.37 -14.45
N LEU A 150 16.67 -5.15 -14.33
CA LEU A 150 16.28 -6.10 -15.37
C LEU A 150 15.97 -5.40 -16.70
N GLN A 151 15.26 -4.27 -16.65
CA GLN A 151 14.99 -3.46 -17.83
C GLN A 151 16.28 -2.89 -18.45
N ILE A 152 17.14 -2.30 -17.63
CA ILE A 152 18.41 -1.73 -18.08
C ILE A 152 19.34 -2.79 -18.66
N ALA A 153 19.43 -3.96 -18.03
CA ALA A 153 20.26 -5.07 -18.51
C ALA A 153 19.75 -5.60 -19.86
N ARG A 154 18.43 -5.67 -20.05
CA ARG A 154 17.81 -6.05 -21.31
C ARG A 154 18.09 -5.03 -22.42
N ASP A 155 17.98 -3.74 -22.11
CA ASP A 155 18.12 -2.65 -23.07
C ASP A 155 19.60 -2.23 -23.25
N ARG A 156 20.51 -2.73 -22.41
CA ARG A 156 21.95 -2.39 -22.33
C ARG A 156 22.20 -0.87 -22.18
N ASP A 157 21.35 -0.19 -21.41
CA ASP A 157 21.35 1.27 -21.27
C ASP A 157 22.16 1.75 -20.05
N LEU A 158 23.47 1.92 -20.23
CA LEU A 158 24.36 2.40 -19.17
C LEU A 158 24.04 3.84 -18.67
N PRO A 159 23.66 4.80 -19.54
CA PRO A 159 23.15 6.10 -19.07
C PRO A 159 21.95 5.97 -18.12
N ALA A 160 20.96 5.12 -18.45
CA ALA A 160 19.82 4.87 -17.57
C ALA A 160 20.23 4.26 -16.22
N PHE A 161 21.25 3.37 -16.21
CA PHE A 161 21.83 2.87 -14.96
C PHE A 161 22.40 4.00 -14.10
N ARG A 162 23.21 4.89 -14.67
CA ARG A 162 23.80 6.03 -13.94
C ARG A 162 22.74 6.96 -13.38
N ALA A 163 21.68 7.23 -14.16
CA ALA A 163 20.54 8.01 -13.72
C ALA A 163 19.83 7.34 -12.54
N ALA A 164 19.45 6.06 -12.67
CA ALA A 164 18.78 5.31 -11.61
C ALA A 164 19.64 5.21 -10.34
N ALA A 165 20.96 5.00 -10.47
CA ALA A 165 21.89 5.01 -9.35
C ALA A 165 21.95 6.38 -8.66
N GLY A 166 22.06 7.47 -9.43
CA GLY A 166 22.03 8.83 -8.90
C GLY A 166 20.73 9.17 -8.18
N GLY A 167 19.58 8.79 -8.76
CA GLY A 167 18.28 8.97 -8.11
C GLY A 167 18.12 8.11 -6.86
N GLY A 168 18.63 6.87 -6.88
CA GLY A 168 18.68 5.99 -5.71
C GLY A 168 19.51 6.59 -4.58
N LEU A 169 20.68 7.16 -4.90
CA LEU A 169 21.51 7.89 -3.93
C LEU A 169 20.78 9.11 -3.36
N CYS A 170 20.04 9.87 -4.18
CA CYS A 170 19.20 10.96 -3.68
C CYS A 170 18.13 10.46 -2.71
N ALA A 171 17.46 9.34 -3.02
CA ALA A 171 16.45 8.76 -2.14
C ALA A 171 17.04 8.31 -0.80
N ILE A 172 18.17 7.60 -0.84
CA ILE A 172 18.91 7.17 0.35
C ILE A 172 19.35 8.38 1.16
N PHE A 173 19.94 9.39 0.52
CA PHE A 173 20.37 10.62 1.17
C PHE A 173 19.21 11.28 1.91
N VAL A 174 18.05 11.46 1.26
CA VAL A 174 16.89 12.07 1.91
C VAL A 174 16.42 11.24 3.10
N VAL A 175 16.22 9.91 2.94
CA VAL A 175 15.77 9.04 4.04
C VAL A 175 16.74 9.06 5.21
N THR A 176 18.04 8.93 4.95
CA THR A 176 19.07 8.92 5.98
C THR A 176 19.20 10.28 6.65
N ALA A 177 19.25 11.37 5.87
CA ALA A 177 19.34 12.72 6.42
C ALA A 177 18.14 13.03 7.32
N THR A 178 16.92 12.75 6.89
CA THR A 178 15.73 13.01 7.72
C THR A 178 15.66 12.08 8.92
N ALA A 179 15.99 10.79 8.78
CA ALA A 179 16.01 9.86 9.91
C ALA A 179 17.05 10.24 10.97
N LEU A 180 18.26 10.66 10.56
CA LEU A 180 19.30 11.10 11.48
C LEU A 180 19.00 12.46 12.12
N ASN A 181 18.36 13.39 11.40
CA ASN A 181 18.03 14.69 11.98
C ASN A 181 16.82 14.64 12.92
N PHE A 182 15.78 13.85 12.59
CA PHE A 182 14.53 13.86 13.33
C PHE A 182 14.32 12.63 14.23
N GLN A 183 15.05 11.54 14.03
CA GLN A 183 14.78 10.24 14.66
C GLN A 183 16.04 9.53 15.17
N LEU A 184 17.18 10.23 15.34
CA LEU A 184 18.44 9.62 15.77
C LEU A 184 18.32 8.71 17.01
N PRO A 185 17.65 9.12 18.11
CA PRO A 185 17.49 8.24 19.27
C PRO A 185 16.72 6.95 18.96
N LEU A 186 15.68 7.04 18.13
CA LEU A 186 14.92 5.88 17.65
C LEU A 186 15.79 4.97 16.78
N ILE A 187 16.56 5.54 15.84
CA ILE A 187 17.49 4.76 15.00
C ILE A 187 18.54 4.05 15.84
N ALA A 188 19.13 4.73 16.83
CA ALA A 188 20.09 4.12 17.75
C ALA A 188 19.47 2.93 18.51
N ARG A 189 18.22 3.05 18.96
CA ARG A 189 17.48 1.94 19.59
C ARG A 189 17.23 0.80 18.62
N ILE A 190 16.81 1.09 17.39
CA ILE A 190 16.55 0.07 16.37
C ILE A 190 17.81 -0.75 16.07
N LEU A 191 18.96 -0.08 15.95
CA LEU A 191 20.24 -0.74 15.71
C LEU A 191 20.73 -1.57 16.90
N GLY A 192 20.38 -1.17 18.12
CA GLY A 192 20.75 -1.87 19.35
C GLY A 192 19.77 -2.98 19.79
N THR A 193 18.65 -3.17 19.10
CA THR A 193 17.57 -4.09 19.53
C THR A 193 17.35 -5.20 18.52
N SER A 194 17.47 -6.46 18.95
CA SER A 194 17.05 -7.61 18.15
C SER A 194 15.53 -7.78 18.20
N TYR A 195 14.82 -7.19 17.24
CA TYR A 195 13.36 -7.32 17.17
C TYR A 195 12.91 -8.74 16.84
N GLY A 196 13.73 -9.53 16.13
CA GLY A 196 13.42 -10.94 15.86
C GLY A 196 13.36 -11.76 17.14
N ASP A 197 14.32 -11.53 18.06
CA ASP A 197 14.32 -12.21 19.36
C ASP A 197 13.18 -11.68 20.24
N LEU A 198 12.96 -10.36 20.25
CA LEU A 198 11.90 -9.71 21.01
C LEU A 198 10.50 -10.24 20.66
N TYR A 199 10.24 -10.49 19.37
CA TYR A 199 8.94 -10.94 18.88
C TYR A 199 8.87 -12.45 18.64
N SER A 200 9.94 -13.21 18.91
CA SER A 200 9.99 -14.66 18.67
C SER A 200 8.86 -15.43 19.35
N GLY A 201 8.47 -15.04 20.56
CA GLY A 201 7.36 -15.66 21.31
C GLY A 201 5.96 -15.38 20.74
N TYR A 202 5.84 -14.40 19.84
CA TYR A 202 4.59 -14.05 19.15
C TYR A 202 4.53 -14.61 17.72
N LYS A 203 5.54 -15.34 17.30
CA LYS A 203 5.60 -15.90 15.95
C LYS A 203 4.90 -17.25 15.86
N THR A 204 4.12 -17.42 14.80
CA THR A 204 3.53 -18.70 14.44
C THR A 204 4.30 -19.35 13.29
N THR A 205 3.77 -20.46 12.78
CA THR A 205 4.36 -21.12 11.62
C THR A 205 4.01 -20.36 10.35
N PHE A 206 4.88 -20.42 9.34
CA PHE A 206 4.62 -19.79 8.03
C PHE A 206 3.29 -20.21 7.39
N GLY A 207 2.85 -21.46 7.61
CA GLY A 207 1.55 -21.94 7.14
C GLY A 207 0.39 -21.21 7.83
N THR A 208 0.50 -20.97 9.14
CA THR A 208 -0.46 -20.18 9.92
C THR A 208 -0.48 -18.72 9.45
N GLU A 209 0.68 -18.09 9.29
CA GLU A 209 0.81 -16.71 8.77
C GLU A 209 0.13 -16.56 7.40
N LEU A 210 0.34 -17.51 6.49
CA LEU A 210 -0.31 -17.54 5.18
C LEU A 210 -1.83 -17.73 5.28
N GLY A 211 -2.29 -18.63 6.16
CA GLY A 211 -3.72 -18.84 6.41
C GLY A 211 -4.40 -17.58 6.95
N GLU A 212 -3.75 -16.89 7.90
CA GLU A 212 -4.23 -15.62 8.44
C GLU A 212 -4.26 -14.51 7.40
N MET A 213 -3.25 -14.42 6.53
CA MET A 213 -3.27 -13.48 5.42
C MET A 213 -4.40 -13.81 4.43
N GLY A 214 -4.57 -15.09 4.09
CA GLY A 214 -5.61 -15.58 3.21
C GLY A 214 -7.01 -15.28 3.73
N SER A 215 -7.24 -15.41 5.04
CA SER A 215 -8.55 -15.17 5.65
C SER A 215 -9.00 -13.70 5.71
N ARG A 216 -8.13 -12.73 5.39
CA ARG A 216 -8.46 -11.28 5.41
C ARG A 216 -9.30 -10.84 4.23
N LEU A 217 -9.32 -11.64 3.17
CA LEU A 217 -10.12 -11.44 1.98
C LEU A 217 -11.02 -12.64 1.76
N SER A 218 -12.19 -12.40 1.16
CA SER A 218 -13.05 -13.49 0.69
C SER A 218 -12.38 -14.24 -0.46
N TYR A 219 -12.77 -15.50 -0.66
CA TYR A 219 -12.30 -16.31 -1.79
C TYR A 219 -12.56 -15.62 -3.15
N VAL A 220 -13.66 -14.88 -3.28
CA VAL A 220 -13.98 -14.10 -4.49
C VAL A 220 -12.94 -13.00 -4.73
N ASN A 221 -12.53 -12.28 -3.68
CA ASN A 221 -11.52 -11.23 -3.82
C ASN A 221 -10.14 -11.82 -4.17
N TRP A 222 -9.78 -12.97 -3.60
CA TRP A 222 -8.57 -13.69 -4.00
C TRP A 222 -8.63 -14.15 -5.46
N LEU A 223 -9.76 -14.68 -5.90
CA LEU A 223 -9.95 -15.09 -7.29
C LEU A 223 -9.75 -13.90 -8.25
N LEU A 224 -10.29 -12.73 -7.90
CA LEU A 224 -10.10 -11.50 -8.68
C LEU A 224 -8.64 -11.04 -8.69
N ILE A 225 -7.92 -11.11 -7.57
CA ILE A 225 -6.48 -10.81 -7.53
C ILE A 225 -5.70 -11.78 -8.43
N ILE A 226 -5.95 -13.08 -8.32
CA ILE A 226 -5.26 -14.11 -9.12
C ILE A 226 -5.55 -13.93 -10.62
N ALA A 227 -6.81 -13.74 -10.99
CA ALA A 227 -7.21 -13.47 -12.37
C ALA A 227 -6.56 -12.17 -12.88
N GLY A 228 -6.52 -11.13 -12.05
CA GLY A 228 -5.88 -9.85 -12.34
C GLY A 228 -4.36 -9.96 -12.55
N LEU A 229 -3.68 -10.78 -11.75
CA LEU A 229 -2.26 -11.10 -11.92
C LEU A 229 -2.03 -11.87 -13.22
N TYR A 230 -2.86 -12.87 -13.53
CA TYR A 230 -2.78 -13.60 -14.79
C TYR A 230 -2.94 -12.65 -16.00
N ILE A 231 -3.94 -11.78 -15.98
CA ILE A 231 -4.17 -10.75 -17.01
C ILE A 231 -2.96 -9.81 -17.10
N SER A 232 -2.37 -9.42 -15.97
CA SER A 232 -1.19 -8.56 -15.92
C SER A 232 0.02 -9.21 -16.59
N ILE A 233 0.23 -10.51 -16.38
CA ILE A 233 1.29 -11.27 -17.07
C ILE A 233 1.01 -11.32 -18.58
N ALA A 234 -0.22 -11.70 -18.96
CA ALA A 234 -0.62 -11.81 -20.37
C ALA A 234 -0.46 -10.48 -21.13
N ARG A 235 -0.81 -9.35 -20.49
CA ARG A 235 -0.69 -8.00 -21.04
C ARG A 235 0.67 -7.34 -20.80
N ARG A 236 1.61 -8.04 -20.12
CA ARG A 236 2.91 -7.50 -19.70
C ARG A 236 2.80 -6.18 -18.93
N ASN A 237 1.76 -6.04 -18.10
CA ASN A 237 1.56 -4.89 -17.24
C ASN A 237 2.62 -4.86 -16.13
N ARG A 238 3.71 -4.14 -16.37
CA ARG A 238 4.83 -4.09 -15.42
C ARG A 238 4.48 -3.37 -14.11
N PHE A 239 3.50 -2.45 -14.11
CA PHE A 239 3.06 -1.76 -12.88
C PHE A 239 2.43 -2.74 -11.89
N SER A 240 1.43 -3.51 -12.32
CA SER A 240 0.77 -4.47 -11.44
C SER A 240 1.73 -5.56 -10.96
N LEU A 241 2.68 -5.99 -11.81
CA LEU A 241 3.70 -6.96 -11.44
C LEU A 241 4.70 -6.39 -10.43
N PHE A 242 5.13 -5.13 -10.61
CA PHE A 242 5.95 -4.40 -9.65
C PHE A 242 5.29 -4.35 -8.27
N CYS A 243 4.01 -3.97 -8.21
CA CYS A 243 3.28 -3.95 -6.95
C CYS A 243 3.14 -5.35 -6.36
N ALA A 244 2.83 -6.37 -7.14
CA ALA A 244 2.75 -7.75 -6.65
C ALA A 244 4.06 -8.24 -6.01
N ILE A 245 5.21 -7.93 -6.63
CA ILE A 245 6.54 -8.24 -6.08
C ILE A 245 6.78 -7.44 -4.79
N ALA A 246 6.42 -6.15 -4.75
CA ALA A 246 6.54 -5.33 -3.55
C ALA A 246 5.70 -5.88 -2.38
N SER A 247 4.47 -6.32 -2.65
CA SER A 247 3.63 -7.01 -1.65
C SER A 247 4.29 -8.27 -1.12
N LEU A 248 4.77 -9.14 -2.03
CA LEU A 248 5.41 -10.41 -1.66
C LEU A 248 6.69 -10.18 -0.84
N LEU A 249 7.59 -9.30 -1.28
CA LEU A 249 8.81 -8.99 -0.55
C LEU A 249 8.52 -8.38 0.81
N THR A 250 7.52 -7.50 0.90
CA THR A 250 7.11 -6.93 2.19
C THR A 250 6.62 -8.00 3.15
N PHE A 251 5.80 -8.95 2.68
CA PHE A 251 5.37 -10.09 3.48
C PHE A 251 6.56 -10.93 3.95
N LEU A 252 7.43 -11.36 3.04
CA LEU A 252 8.57 -12.23 3.36
C LEU A 252 9.58 -11.58 4.30
N ILE A 253 9.82 -10.27 4.19
CA ILE A 253 10.73 -9.55 5.09
C ILE A 253 10.05 -9.39 6.46
N PHE A 254 8.77 -9.03 6.49
CA PHE A 254 8.06 -8.78 7.74
C PHE A 254 7.92 -10.04 8.60
N THR A 255 7.55 -11.18 7.99
CA THR A 255 7.40 -12.46 8.70
C THR A 255 8.71 -13.00 9.25
N ARG A 256 9.87 -12.50 8.79
CA ARG A 256 11.15 -12.82 9.45
C ARG A 256 11.21 -12.26 10.87
N THR A 257 10.50 -11.17 11.16
CA THR A 257 10.53 -10.51 12.47
C THR A 257 9.31 -10.83 13.34
N GLN A 258 8.10 -10.74 12.80
CA GLN A 258 6.87 -10.96 13.57
C GLN A 258 5.69 -11.31 12.65
N ASP A 259 4.62 -11.84 13.22
CA ASP A 259 3.40 -12.18 12.48
C ASP A 259 2.65 -10.91 12.05
N PRO A 260 2.24 -10.80 10.78
CA PRO A 260 1.63 -9.57 10.27
C PRO A 260 0.18 -9.45 10.72
N GLU A 261 -0.11 -8.79 11.83
CA GLU A 261 -1.49 -8.38 12.21
C GLU A 261 -2.26 -7.58 11.12
N PRO A 262 -3.59 -7.38 11.24
CA PRO A 262 -4.39 -6.69 10.21
C PRO A 262 -3.82 -5.35 9.73
N HIS A 263 -3.33 -4.51 10.66
CA HIS A 263 -2.73 -3.23 10.29
C HIS A 263 -1.38 -3.40 9.59
N HIS A 264 -0.56 -4.36 9.99
CA HIS A 264 0.73 -4.67 9.34
C HIS A 264 0.59 -5.14 7.89
N SER A 265 -0.55 -5.74 7.52
CA SER A 265 -0.80 -6.19 6.14
C SER A 265 -1.28 -5.10 5.18
N LEU A 266 -1.60 -3.90 5.67
CA LEU A 266 -2.03 -2.78 4.86
C LEU A 266 -1.17 -2.55 3.58
N PRO A 267 0.18 -2.47 3.64
CA PRO A 267 0.99 -2.27 2.44
C PRO A 267 0.95 -3.46 1.47
N MET A 268 0.78 -4.68 1.98
CA MET A 268 0.68 -5.88 1.15
C MET A 268 -0.60 -5.82 0.32
N PHE A 269 -1.74 -5.59 0.98
CA PHE A 269 -3.02 -5.43 0.28
C PHE A 269 -3.09 -4.18 -0.60
N LEU A 270 -2.42 -3.09 -0.20
CA LEU A 270 -2.26 -1.90 -1.04
C LEU A 270 -1.68 -2.25 -2.41
N TRP A 271 -0.62 -3.05 -2.42
CA TRP A 271 0.07 -3.42 -3.65
C TRP A 271 -0.54 -4.63 -4.38
N LEU A 272 -1.45 -5.38 -3.76
CA LEU A 272 -2.30 -6.34 -4.48
C LEU A 272 -3.49 -5.67 -5.18
N PHE A 273 -3.88 -4.46 -4.77
CA PHE A 273 -5.01 -3.74 -5.36
C PHE A 273 -4.88 -3.48 -6.87
N PRO A 274 -3.71 -3.10 -7.43
CA PRO A 274 -3.54 -2.97 -8.88
C PRO A 274 -3.97 -4.22 -9.65
N ALA A 275 -3.62 -5.42 -9.18
CA ALA A 275 -4.05 -6.66 -9.82
C ALA A 275 -5.57 -6.84 -9.71
N TYR A 276 -6.14 -6.59 -8.53
CA TYR A 276 -7.58 -6.60 -8.33
C TYR A 276 -8.33 -5.66 -9.31
N ALA A 277 -7.80 -4.45 -9.51
CA ALA A 277 -8.34 -3.48 -10.46
C ALA A 277 -8.25 -3.97 -11.91
N GLN A 278 -7.19 -4.68 -12.31
CA GLN A 278 -7.08 -5.28 -13.65
C GLN A 278 -8.24 -6.24 -13.94
N ALA A 279 -8.57 -7.11 -12.98
CA ALA A 279 -9.68 -8.04 -13.13
C ALA A 279 -11.03 -7.29 -13.26
N ILE A 280 -11.26 -6.28 -12.43
CA ILE A 280 -12.49 -5.47 -12.48
C ILE A 280 -12.62 -4.77 -13.83
N VAL A 281 -11.56 -4.11 -14.29
CA VAL A 281 -11.58 -3.42 -15.59
C VAL A 281 -11.81 -4.42 -16.72
N ALA A 282 -11.18 -5.60 -16.67
CA ALA A 282 -11.40 -6.64 -17.67
C ALA A 282 -12.85 -7.11 -17.71
N ILE A 283 -13.48 -7.38 -16.56
CA ILE A 283 -14.88 -7.81 -16.45
C ILE A 283 -15.84 -6.73 -16.96
N VAL A 284 -15.71 -5.50 -16.48
CA VAL A 284 -16.63 -4.40 -16.81
C VAL A 284 -16.48 -3.96 -18.28
N SER A 285 -15.32 -4.18 -18.89
CA SER A 285 -15.07 -3.80 -20.29
C SER A 285 -15.56 -4.84 -21.31
N VAL A 286 -16.03 -6.01 -20.89
CA VAL A 286 -16.61 -7.02 -21.78
C VAL A 286 -17.84 -6.43 -22.49
N PRO A 287 -17.94 -6.50 -23.84
CA PRO A 287 -19.04 -5.90 -24.60
C PRO A 287 -20.45 -6.26 -24.12
N ALA A 288 -20.67 -7.50 -23.69
CA ALA A 288 -21.94 -7.97 -23.14
C ALA A 288 -22.32 -7.33 -21.78
N LEU A 289 -21.34 -6.78 -21.05
CA LEU A 289 -21.50 -6.21 -19.71
C LEU A 289 -21.40 -4.68 -19.69
N LYS A 290 -21.33 -4.01 -20.85
CA LYS A 290 -21.19 -2.54 -20.97
C LYS A 290 -22.42 -1.74 -20.49
N SER A 291 -23.50 -2.40 -20.08
CA SER A 291 -24.70 -1.73 -19.56
C SER A 291 -24.44 -1.13 -18.17
N ARG A 292 -24.91 0.11 -17.93
CA ARG A 292 -24.83 0.80 -16.63
C ARG A 292 -25.41 -0.02 -15.46
N TRP A 293 -26.34 -0.92 -15.76
CA TRP A 293 -26.99 -1.80 -14.80
C TRP A 293 -26.04 -2.88 -14.24
N TRP A 294 -25.05 -3.32 -15.01
CA TRP A 294 -24.03 -4.26 -14.53
C TRP A 294 -23.06 -3.61 -13.56
N THR A 295 -22.65 -2.36 -13.81
CA THR A 295 -21.85 -1.59 -12.86
C THR A 295 -22.62 -1.35 -11.56
N ALA A 296 -23.92 -1.02 -11.65
CA ALA A 296 -24.77 -0.89 -10.47
C ALA A 296 -24.92 -2.22 -9.71
N GLY A 297 -25.16 -3.32 -10.41
CA GLY A 297 -25.26 -4.67 -9.82
C GLY A 297 -23.96 -5.11 -9.14
N MET A 298 -22.80 -4.86 -9.77
CA MET A 298 -21.49 -5.12 -9.15
C MET A 298 -21.25 -4.25 -7.92
N ALA A 299 -21.64 -2.98 -7.96
CA ALA A 299 -21.53 -2.09 -6.81
C ALA A 299 -22.41 -2.55 -5.64
N VAL A 300 -23.65 -2.98 -5.92
CA VAL A 300 -24.54 -3.55 -4.91
C VAL A 300 -23.96 -4.86 -4.35
N ALA A 301 -23.49 -5.77 -5.21
CA ALA A 301 -22.87 -7.02 -4.77
C ALA A 301 -21.61 -6.78 -3.93
N ALA A 302 -20.75 -5.84 -4.33
CA ALA A 302 -19.58 -5.43 -3.57
C ALA A 302 -19.98 -4.79 -2.23
N GLY A 303 -21.03 -3.97 -2.21
CA GLY A 303 -21.58 -3.37 -1.00
C GLY A 303 -22.12 -4.43 -0.02
N LEU A 304 -22.86 -5.42 -0.52
CA LEU A 304 -23.36 -6.53 0.28
C LEU A 304 -22.22 -7.42 0.81
N ALA A 305 -21.21 -7.73 -0.01
CA ALA A 305 -20.05 -8.49 0.42
C ALA A 305 -19.21 -7.74 1.48
N PHE A 306 -19.07 -6.42 1.31
CA PHE A 306 -18.45 -5.55 2.29
C PHE A 306 -19.21 -5.55 3.61
N LEU A 307 -20.54 -5.33 3.58
CA LEU A 307 -21.39 -5.37 4.76
C LEU A 307 -21.36 -6.73 5.44
N GLY A 308 -21.45 -7.83 4.70
CA GLY A 308 -21.38 -9.19 5.23
C GLY A 308 -20.03 -9.54 5.89
N THR A 309 -18.96 -8.84 5.53
CA THR A 309 -17.64 -9.00 6.19
C THR A 309 -17.64 -8.39 7.61
N PHE A 310 -18.37 -7.29 7.83
CA PHE A 310 -18.43 -6.61 9.13
C PHE A 310 -19.65 -7.01 9.97
N PHE A 311 -20.71 -7.47 9.31
CA PHE A 311 -21.98 -7.90 9.92
C PHE A 311 -22.31 -9.31 9.43
N PRO A 312 -21.56 -10.34 9.85
CA PRO A 312 -21.87 -11.71 9.46
C PRO A 312 -23.20 -12.12 10.09
N THR A 313 -24.27 -12.12 9.28
CA THR A 313 -25.52 -12.80 9.64
C THR A 313 -25.21 -14.30 9.72
N GLY A 314 -25.04 -14.82 10.94
CA GLY A 314 -24.95 -16.27 11.18
C GLY A 314 -23.66 -16.83 11.81
N ARG A 315 -22.86 -16.06 12.56
CA ARG A 315 -21.81 -16.62 13.46
C ARG A 315 -22.13 -16.50 14.95
N GLN A 316 -23.41 -16.43 15.29
CA GLN A 316 -23.91 -16.62 16.65
C GLN A 316 -25.03 -17.66 16.63
N LEU A 317 -24.65 -18.93 16.42
CA LEU A 317 -25.35 -20.12 16.89
C LEU A 317 -24.29 -21.15 17.25
#